data_AF-A0A352KJL0-F1
#
_entry.id   AF-A0A352KJL0-F1
#
_cell.length_a   1.000
_cell.length_b   1.000
_cell.length_c   1.000
_cell.angle_alpha   90.00
_cell.angle_beta   90.00
_cell.angle_gamma   90.00
#
_symmetry.space_group_name_H-M   'P 1'
#
loop_
_entity.id
_entity.type
_entity.pdbx_description
1 polymer ?
#
loop_
_entity_poly.entity_id
_entity_poly.type
_entity_poly.pdbx_seq_one_letter_code
_entity_poly.pdbx_strand_id
1 'polypeptide(L)'
;MGDSNTQKTPVSTPLSASEFRTIQWADLMPKEDLEALLNPPGYVTDIEDGSFEDQISNQIRNTITGANDDRYYQALTSSRIVREMDGQAIRIPGFIVPLEFDDGQTITQFFLVPFFGACVHVPPPPPNQIIFVHYL
;
A
#
# COMPACT_ATOMS: atom_id res chain seq x y z
N MET A 1 -24.98 24.36 -46.57
CA MET A 1 -25.71 23.75 -45.45
C MET A 1 -25.25 22.29 -45.39
N GLY A 2 -24.26 21.87 -44.61
CA GLY A 2 -23.96 22.15 -43.19
C GLY A 2 -24.60 21.03 -42.36
N ASP A 3 -23.95 20.27 -41.49
CA ASP A 3 -22.54 20.08 -41.13
C ASP A 3 -22.44 18.63 -40.61
N SER A 4 -21.36 17.91 -40.96
CA SER A 4 -21.05 16.59 -40.40
C SER A 4 -20.57 16.77 -38.96
N ASN A 5 -21.37 16.32 -38.00
CA ASN A 5 -21.07 16.36 -36.58
C ASN A 5 -20.02 15.28 -36.23
N THR A 6 -18.74 15.60 -36.36
CA THR A 6 -17.64 14.76 -35.87
C THR A 6 -17.50 14.98 -34.38
N GLN A 7 -17.98 14.00 -33.60
CA GLN A 7 -17.81 13.94 -32.16
C GLN A 7 -16.31 13.80 -31.86
N LYS A 8 -15.67 14.90 -31.44
CA LYS A 8 -14.27 14.90 -31.00
C LYS A 8 -14.15 14.05 -29.74
N THR A 9 -13.47 12.91 -29.85
CA THR A 9 -12.92 12.17 -28.73
C THR A 9 -12.00 13.09 -27.92
N PRO A 10 -12.10 13.14 -26.57
CA PRO A 10 -11.17 13.91 -25.77
C PRO A 10 -9.80 13.23 -25.83
N VAL A 11 -8.85 13.88 -26.47
CA VAL A 11 -7.44 13.48 -26.44
C VAL A 11 -6.94 13.76 -25.02
N SER A 12 -6.71 12.71 -24.24
CA SER A 12 -6.03 12.79 -22.94
C SER A 12 -4.58 13.22 -23.18
N THR A 13 -4.29 14.50 -22.99
CA THR A 13 -2.91 15.01 -23.01
C THR A 13 -2.11 14.29 -21.91
N PRO A 14 -0.97 13.65 -22.22
CA PRO A 14 -0.15 13.05 -21.20
C PRO A 14 0.38 14.14 -20.26
N LEU A 15 0.18 13.94 -18.96
CA LEU A 15 0.69 14.84 -17.91
C LEU A 15 2.22 14.95 -18.06
N SER A 16 2.73 16.17 -18.06
CA SER A 16 4.17 16.44 -18.11
C SER A 16 4.83 16.05 -16.79
N ALA A 17 6.05 15.49 -16.83
CA ALA A 17 6.75 14.99 -15.64
C ALA A 17 6.97 16.04 -14.52
N SER A 18 6.84 17.33 -14.84
CA SER A 18 6.86 18.46 -13.88
C SER A 18 5.56 18.66 -13.08
N GLU A 19 4.48 17.97 -13.44
CA GLU A 19 3.15 18.13 -12.83
C GLU A 19 2.88 17.15 -11.67
N PHE A 20 3.77 16.18 -11.45
CA PHE A 20 3.59 15.18 -10.40
C PHE A 20 4.26 15.61 -9.09
N ARG A 21 3.49 15.57 -8.00
CA ARG A 21 4.02 15.76 -6.65
C ARG A 21 4.73 14.49 -6.19
N THR A 22 6.03 14.57 -5.92
CA THR A 22 6.73 13.46 -5.25
C THR A 22 6.25 13.32 -3.82
N ILE A 23 5.92 12.10 -3.40
CA ILE A 23 5.52 11.76 -2.04
C ILE A 23 6.29 10.54 -1.52
N GLN A 24 6.19 10.31 -0.21
CA GLN A 24 6.64 9.11 0.48
C GLN A 24 5.44 8.23 0.87
N TRP A 25 5.68 6.95 1.12
CA TRP A 25 4.64 6.02 1.56
C TRP A 25 3.99 6.42 2.90
N ALA A 26 4.77 7.01 3.80
CA ALA A 26 4.25 7.56 5.05
C ALA A 26 3.22 8.68 4.84
N ASP A 27 3.26 9.39 3.71
CA ASP A 27 2.29 10.46 3.39
C ASP A 27 0.90 9.90 3.04
N LEU A 28 0.79 8.61 2.71
CA LEU A 28 -0.47 7.91 2.45
C LEU A 28 -1.12 7.35 3.72
N MET A 29 -0.44 7.48 4.86
CA MET A 29 -0.85 6.92 6.14
C MET A 29 -1.38 8.02 7.08
N PRO A 30 -2.52 7.82 7.76
CA PRO A 30 -2.95 8.71 8.83
C PRO A 30 -1.89 8.83 9.92
N LYS A 31 -1.70 10.02 10.48
CA LYS A 31 -0.64 10.29 11.46
C LYS A 31 -0.71 9.36 12.66
N GLU A 32 -1.92 9.06 13.14
CA GLU A 32 -2.08 8.17 14.29
C GLU A 32 -1.78 6.70 13.97
N ASP A 33 -1.89 6.27 12.70
CA ASP A 33 -1.39 4.95 12.26
C ASP A 33 0.13 4.95 12.24
N LEU A 34 0.74 6.00 11.68
CA LEU A 34 2.19 6.13 11.61
C LEU A 34 2.84 6.15 13.00
N GLU A 35 2.32 6.97 13.91
CA GLU A 35 2.83 7.07 15.29
C GLU A 35 2.72 5.72 16.03
N ALA A 36 1.62 4.99 15.83
CA ALA A 36 1.45 3.69 16.45
C ALA A 36 2.51 2.68 15.96
N LEU A 37 2.83 2.68 14.65
CA LEU A 37 3.86 1.81 14.09
C LEU A 37 5.29 2.20 14.49
N LEU A 38 5.55 3.51 14.68
CA LEU A 38 6.85 4.01 15.12
C LEU A 38 7.12 3.77 16.61
N ASN A 39 6.07 3.54 17.40
CA ASN A 39 6.16 3.30 18.84
C ASN A 39 5.56 1.93 19.20
N PRO A 40 6.21 0.82 18.80
CA PRO A 40 5.73 -0.52 19.12
C PRO A 40 5.74 -0.77 20.63
N PRO A 41 4.83 -1.60 21.15
CA PRO A 41 4.79 -1.94 22.56
C PRO A 41 5.99 -2.83 22.94
N GLY A 42 6.42 -2.75 24.21
CA GLY A 42 7.65 -3.40 24.70
C GLY A 42 7.73 -4.90 24.43
N TYR A 43 6.60 -5.62 24.51
CA TYR A 43 6.58 -7.07 24.22
C TYR A 43 6.94 -7.43 22.77
N VAL A 44 6.93 -6.47 21.83
CA VAL A 44 7.41 -6.66 20.45
C VAL A 44 8.92 -6.41 20.36
N THR A 45 9.44 -5.44 21.11
CA THR A 45 10.86 -5.07 21.08
C THR A 45 11.73 -5.92 21.99
N ASP A 46 11.13 -6.53 23.01
CA ASP A 46 11.82 -7.25 24.07
C ASP A 46 11.92 -8.77 23.78
N ILE A 47 11.50 -9.23 22.59
CA ILE A 47 11.64 -10.63 22.17
C ILE A 47 13.11 -10.87 21.79
N GLU A 48 13.76 -11.80 22.50
CA GLU A 48 15.10 -12.26 22.16
C GLU A 48 15.04 -13.14 20.89
N ASP A 49 15.73 -12.73 19.82
CA ASP A 49 15.72 -13.42 18.52
C ASP A 49 16.28 -14.85 18.66
N GLY A 50 15.45 -15.86 18.39
CA GLY A 50 15.73 -17.28 18.61
C GLY A 50 15.16 -17.88 19.91
N SER A 51 14.34 -17.12 20.64
CA SER A 51 13.64 -17.58 21.84
C SER A 51 12.58 -18.64 21.53
N PHE A 52 12.10 -19.33 22.58
CA PHE A 52 11.01 -20.29 22.44
C PHE A 52 9.72 -19.60 21.97
N GLU A 53 9.51 -18.33 22.30
CA GLU A 53 8.39 -17.52 21.82
C GLU A 53 8.35 -17.37 20.29
N ASP A 54 9.50 -17.26 19.61
CA ASP A 54 9.56 -17.16 18.14
C ASP A 54 8.97 -18.39 17.44
N GLN A 55 9.21 -19.59 18.00
CA GLN A 55 8.71 -20.86 17.47
C GLN A 55 7.21 -21.07 17.69
N ILE A 56 6.60 -20.30 18.61
CA ILE A 56 5.16 -20.35 18.94
C ILE A 56 4.37 -19.25 18.19
N SER A 57 5.01 -18.50 17.28
CA SER A 57 4.33 -17.45 16.50
C SER A 57 3.11 -17.92 15.70
N ASN A 58 3.05 -19.20 15.32
CA ASN A 58 1.89 -19.76 14.61
C ASN A 58 0.71 -20.16 15.52
N GLN A 59 0.96 -20.38 16.82
CA GLN A 59 -0.03 -20.85 17.79
C GLN A 59 -0.58 -19.73 18.71
N ILE A 60 0.10 -18.58 18.80
CA ILE A 60 -0.32 -17.39 19.58
C ILE A 60 -1.47 -16.62 18.91
N ARG A 61 -1.96 -17.03 17.72
CA ARG A 61 -3.16 -16.40 17.11
C ARG A 61 -4.40 -16.41 18.00
N ASN A 62 -4.53 -17.37 18.93
CA ASN A 62 -5.74 -17.52 19.75
C ASN A 62 -5.74 -16.67 21.03
N THR A 63 -4.62 -16.07 21.44
CA THR A 63 -4.55 -15.09 22.56
C THR A 63 -4.68 -13.63 22.10
N ILE A 64 -4.76 -13.39 20.79
CA ILE A 64 -4.91 -12.06 20.15
C ILE A 64 -6.27 -11.40 20.44
N THR A 65 -7.22 -12.08 21.08
CA THR A 65 -8.54 -11.49 21.39
C THR A 65 -8.43 -10.23 22.26
N GLY A 66 -7.39 -10.11 23.11
CA GLY A 66 -7.09 -8.87 23.86
C GLY A 66 -6.11 -7.90 23.16
N ALA A 67 -5.42 -8.34 22.11
CA ALA A 67 -4.45 -7.55 21.36
C ALA A 67 -5.08 -6.71 20.23
N ASN A 68 -6.34 -6.97 19.88
CA ASN A 68 -7.10 -6.13 18.93
C ASN A 68 -7.35 -4.70 19.44
N ASP A 69 -7.24 -4.47 20.76
CA ASP A 69 -7.33 -3.15 21.36
C ASP A 69 -5.99 -2.39 21.35
N ASP A 70 -4.88 -3.05 21.02
CA ASP A 70 -3.60 -2.38 20.89
C ASP A 70 -3.56 -1.59 19.58
N ARG A 71 -3.23 -0.30 19.73
CA ARG A 71 -3.13 0.64 18.65
C ARG A 71 -2.09 0.23 17.60
N TYR A 72 -1.01 -0.45 17.99
CA TYR A 72 0.01 -0.98 17.08
C TYR A 72 -0.57 -2.03 16.12
N TYR A 73 -1.28 -3.04 16.64
CA TYR A 73 -1.89 -4.08 15.80
C TYR A 73 -3.01 -3.55 14.91
N GLN A 74 -3.79 -2.58 15.42
CA GLN A 74 -4.78 -1.89 14.60
C GLN A 74 -4.13 -1.14 13.43
N ALA A 75 -2.97 -0.51 13.63
CA ALA A 75 -2.25 0.18 12.57
C ALA A 75 -1.70 -0.80 11.50
N LEU A 76 -1.23 -1.98 11.91
CA LEU A 76 -0.76 -3.03 10.99
C LEU A 76 -1.83 -3.54 10.03
N THR A 77 -3.11 -3.41 10.39
CA THR A 77 -4.25 -3.86 9.57
C THR A 77 -5.14 -2.70 9.11
N SER A 78 -4.70 -1.46 9.30
CA SER A 78 -5.50 -0.27 9.04
C SER A 78 -5.81 -0.10 7.56
N SER A 79 -7.10 0.14 7.28
CA SER A 79 -7.60 0.58 5.98
C SER A 79 -7.90 2.07 5.93
N ARG A 80 -7.55 2.83 6.99
CA ARG A 80 -7.77 4.28 7.02
C ARG A 80 -6.84 4.97 6.01
N ILE A 81 -7.39 5.93 5.27
CA ILE A 81 -6.69 6.65 4.19
C ILE A 81 -6.53 8.13 4.51
N VAL A 82 -5.56 8.78 3.86
CA VAL A 82 -5.41 10.24 3.82
C VAL A 82 -6.25 10.78 2.65
N ARG A 83 -7.42 11.34 2.94
CA ARG A 83 -8.39 11.73 1.90
C ARG A 83 -7.88 12.83 0.97
N GLU A 84 -6.99 13.68 1.47
CA GLU A 84 -6.38 14.79 0.72
C GLU A 84 -5.49 14.30 -0.42
N MET A 85 -5.11 13.02 -0.43
CA MET A 85 -4.35 12.39 -1.50
C MET A 85 -5.20 11.93 -2.68
N ASP A 86 -6.53 11.89 -2.53
CA ASP A 86 -7.43 11.51 -3.61
C ASP A 86 -7.36 12.50 -4.78
N GLY A 87 -7.36 11.98 -6.01
CA GLY A 87 -7.26 12.74 -7.25
C GLY A 87 -5.93 13.48 -7.48
N GLN A 88 -4.92 13.34 -6.61
CA GLN A 88 -3.64 14.02 -6.77
C GLN A 88 -2.75 13.32 -7.80
N ALA A 89 -2.14 14.10 -8.69
CA ALA A 89 -1.07 13.61 -9.56
C ALA A 89 0.21 13.45 -8.74
N ILE A 90 0.59 12.21 -8.43
CA ILE A 90 1.72 11.89 -7.56
C ILE A 90 2.81 11.08 -8.27
N ARG A 91 4.02 11.15 -7.71
CA ARG A 91 5.13 10.26 -8.00
C ARG A 91 5.60 9.60 -6.71
N ILE A 92 5.61 8.28 -6.67
CA ILE A 92 6.02 7.50 -5.50
C ILE A 92 6.90 6.32 -5.94
N PRO A 93 8.05 6.08 -5.28
CA PRO A 93 8.88 4.92 -5.59
C PRO A 93 8.24 3.64 -5.03
N GLY A 94 8.42 2.49 -5.68
CA GLY A 94 7.92 1.22 -5.16
C GLY A 94 8.33 0.01 -6.00
N PHE A 95 7.90 -1.16 -5.56
CA PHE A 95 8.11 -2.44 -6.23
C PHE A 95 6.79 -2.97 -6.78
N ILE A 96 6.86 -3.74 -7.87
CA ILE A 96 5.68 -4.28 -8.57
C ILE A 96 5.42 -5.71 -8.10
N VAL A 97 4.17 -5.99 -7.73
CA VAL A 97 3.63 -7.34 -7.58
C VAL A 97 2.62 -7.55 -8.72
N PRO A 98 2.98 -8.31 -9.78
CA PRO A 98 2.11 -8.50 -10.94
C PRO A 98 0.83 -9.24 -10.58
N LEU A 99 -0.30 -8.83 -11.16
CA LEU A 99 -1.60 -9.50 -10.99
C LEU A 99 -2.16 -10.03 -12.30
N GLU A 100 -2.07 -9.23 -13.37
CA GLU A 100 -2.51 -9.63 -14.71
C GLU A 100 -1.49 -9.26 -15.78
N PHE A 101 -1.51 -10.03 -16.86
CA PHE A 101 -0.69 -9.84 -18.05
C PHE A 101 -1.57 -9.84 -19.29
N ASP A 102 -1.20 -9.07 -20.31
CA ASP A 102 -1.80 -9.18 -21.65
C ASP A 102 -1.22 -10.36 -22.45
N ASP A 103 -1.74 -10.56 -23.66
CA ASP A 103 -1.27 -11.60 -24.60
C ASP A 103 0.22 -11.43 -24.98
N GLY A 104 0.75 -10.21 -24.85
CA GLY A 104 2.15 -9.85 -25.06
C GLY A 104 3.04 -10.04 -23.84
N GLN A 105 2.52 -10.59 -22.73
CA GLN A 105 3.20 -10.73 -21.44
C GLN A 105 3.57 -9.38 -20.78
N THR A 106 2.87 -8.30 -21.12
CA THR A 106 3.01 -7.00 -20.46
C THR A 106 2.10 -6.97 -19.23
N ILE A 107 2.60 -6.47 -18.11
CA ILE A 107 1.80 -6.33 -16.88
C ILE A 107 0.75 -5.22 -17.08
N THR A 108 -0.52 -5.58 -16.94
CA THR A 108 -1.66 -4.64 -17.09
C THR A 108 -2.28 -4.24 -15.76
N GLN A 109 -2.18 -5.10 -14.75
CA GLN A 109 -2.61 -4.83 -13.39
C GLN A 109 -1.56 -5.28 -12.39
N PHE A 110 -1.29 -4.46 -11.40
CA PHE A 110 -0.31 -4.78 -10.37
C PHE A 110 -0.57 -4.03 -9.05
N PHE A 111 -0.03 -4.57 -7.97
CA PHE A 111 0.17 -3.79 -6.75
C PHE A 111 1.54 -3.13 -6.78
N LEU A 112 1.57 -1.83 -6.47
CA LEU A 112 2.78 -1.12 -6.10
C LEU A 112 2.91 -1.15 -4.58
N VAL A 113 4.08 -1.55 -4.08
CA VAL A 113 4.36 -1.75 -2.65
C VAL A 113 5.67 -1.08 -2.21
N PRO A 114 5.83 -0.74 -0.92
CA PRO A 114 6.97 0.03 -0.42
C PRO A 114 8.30 -0.72 -0.34
N PHE A 115 8.28 -2.06 -0.29
CA PHE A 115 9.50 -2.86 -0.12
C PHE A 115 9.46 -4.17 -0.93
N PHE A 116 10.64 -4.69 -1.24
CA PHE A 116 10.81 -5.93 -1.97
C PHE A 116 10.39 -7.16 -1.14
N GLY A 117 9.71 -8.12 -1.76
CA GLY A 117 9.27 -9.36 -1.10
C GLY A 117 7.97 -9.25 -0.30
N ALA A 118 7.33 -8.07 -0.29
CA ALA A 118 5.98 -7.90 0.22
C ALA A 118 5.02 -8.93 -0.40
N CYS A 119 4.13 -9.47 0.41
CA CYS A 119 3.10 -10.44 0.01
C CYS A 119 3.63 -11.82 -0.45
N VAL A 120 4.93 -12.08 -0.39
CA VAL A 120 5.52 -13.37 -0.80
C VAL A 120 6.38 -14.00 0.31
N HIS A 121 7.27 -13.23 0.92
CA HIS A 121 8.23 -13.76 1.91
C HIS A 121 8.07 -13.18 3.31
N VAL A 122 7.36 -12.06 3.43
CA VAL A 122 7.07 -11.38 4.69
C VAL A 122 5.57 -11.05 4.73
N PRO A 123 5.00 -10.80 5.93
CA PRO A 123 3.61 -10.39 6.06
C PRO A 123 3.29 -9.22 5.13
N PRO A 124 2.07 -9.17 4.56
CA PRO A 124 1.67 -8.07 3.68
C PRO A 124 1.72 -6.73 4.44
N PRO A 125 2.07 -5.63 3.76
CA PRO A 125 1.96 -4.30 4.35
C PRO A 125 0.49 -3.97 4.68
N PRO A 126 0.24 -2.97 5.54
CA PRO A 126 -1.12 -2.51 5.81
C PRO A 126 -1.86 -2.15 4.51
N PRO A 127 -3.20 -2.34 4.42
CA PRO A 127 -3.96 -2.01 3.21
C PRO A 127 -3.76 -0.59 2.67
N ASN A 128 -3.56 0.40 3.56
CA ASN A 128 -3.24 1.79 3.18
C ASN A 128 -1.77 2.02 2.74
N GLN A 129 -1.00 0.94 2.57
CA GLN A 129 0.38 0.92 2.07
C GLN A 129 0.51 0.03 0.83
N ILE A 130 -0.59 -0.18 0.10
CA ILE A 130 -0.65 -0.88 -1.18
C ILE A 130 -1.39 0.01 -2.17
N ILE A 131 -0.82 0.24 -3.35
CA ILE A 131 -1.51 0.94 -4.43
C ILE A 131 -1.85 -0.08 -5.50
N PHE A 132 -3.14 -0.19 -5.82
CA PHE A 132 -3.59 -0.98 -6.97
C PHE A 132 -3.53 -0.13 -8.23
N VAL A 133 -2.76 -0.59 -9.22
CA VAL A 133 -2.53 0.12 -10.47
C VAL A 133 -3.13 -0.68 -11.61
N HIS A 134 -3.94 0.02 -12.41
CA HIS A 134 -4.41 -0.44 -13.71
C HIS A 134 -3.73 0.39 -14.79
N TYR A 135 -3.08 -0.29 -15.73
CA TYR A 135 -2.47 0.32 -16.91
C TYR A 135 -3.05 -0.36 -18.15
N LEU A 136 -4.07 0.28 -18.73
CA LEU A 136 -4.77 -0.12 -19.95
C LEU A 136 -5.13 1.13 -20.75
#